data_AF-A0AAV6LLS4-F1
#
_entry.id   AF-A0AAV6LLS4-F1
#
_cell.length_a   1.000
_cell.length_b   1.000
_cell.length_c   1.000
_cell.angle_alpha   90.00
_cell.angle_beta   90.00
_cell.angle_gamma   90.00
#
_symmetry.space_group_name_H-M   'P 1'
#
loop_
_entity.id
_entity.type
_entity.pdbx_description
1 polymer ?
#
loop_
_entity_poly.entity_id
_entity_poly.type
_entity_poly.pdbx_seq_one_letter_code
_entity_poly.pdbx_strand_id
1 'polypeptide(L)'
;MRFSCERSGKYRPFVKKVDGKEVTVKKRVRSTDTKKCECPFELKVVKGNDGWIVSVHNGTHNHPLAVYLEGHLYAGRLSTEQTSTVVDLSVSLVKPREILTHLKVQDPENVMSIKTMYNVQQKY
;
A
#
# COMPACT_ATOMS: atom_id res chain seq x y z
N MET A 1 -15.56 2.69 13.77
CA MET A 1 -14.57 2.66 12.68
C MET A 1 -15.05 1.70 11.59
N ARG A 2 -14.75 1.98 10.32
CA ARG A 2 -15.03 1.07 9.19
C ARG A 2 -13.72 0.69 8.52
N PHE A 3 -13.57 -0.57 8.15
CA PHE A 3 -12.45 -1.08 7.37
C PHE A 3 -13.00 -1.66 6.08
N SER A 4 -12.40 -1.34 4.95
CA SER A 4 -12.88 -1.77 3.64
C SER A 4 -11.76 -2.50 2.89
N CYS A 5 -12.13 -3.30 1.89
CA CYS A 5 -11.16 -3.92 1.00
C CYS A 5 -10.23 -2.88 0.34
N GLU A 6 -8.97 -3.22 0.09
CA GLU A 6 -8.04 -2.34 -0.63
C GLU A 6 -8.53 -1.94 -2.04
N ARG A 7 -9.40 -2.75 -2.65
CA ARG A 7 -10.04 -2.52 -3.95
C ARG A 7 -11.40 -1.78 -3.84
N SER A 8 -11.81 -1.35 -2.65
CA SER A 8 -13.06 -0.63 -2.42
C SER A 8 -13.05 0.79 -3.01
N GLY A 9 -14.21 1.25 -3.47
CA GLY A 9 -14.40 2.59 -4.06
C GLY A 9 -13.83 2.76 -5.46
N LYS A 10 -13.77 4.02 -5.93
CA LYS A 10 -13.29 4.44 -7.25
C LYS A 10 -11.96 5.18 -7.14
N TYR A 11 -11.20 5.21 -8.24
CA TYR A 11 -10.05 6.09 -8.36
C TYR A 11 -10.49 7.56 -8.26
N ARG A 12 -9.82 8.34 -7.42
CA ARG A 12 -10.04 9.78 -7.29
C ARG A 12 -8.92 10.52 -8.00
N PRO A 13 -9.22 11.33 -9.03
CA PRO A 13 -8.21 12.13 -9.70
C PRO A 13 -7.67 13.21 -8.76
N PHE A 14 -6.41 13.60 -8.98
CA PHE A 14 -5.76 14.61 -8.16
C PHE A 14 -6.28 16.01 -8.54
N VAL A 15 -6.79 16.73 -7.55
CA VAL A 15 -7.27 18.11 -7.69
C VAL A 15 -6.23 19.05 -7.08
N LYS A 16 -5.78 20.06 -7.84
CA LYS A 16 -4.98 21.17 -7.34
C LYS A 16 -5.85 22.40 -7.18
N LYS A 17 -5.54 23.25 -6.20
CA LYS A 17 -6.08 24.60 -6.14
C LYS A 17 -5.12 25.54 -6.86
N VAL A 18 -5.61 26.20 -7.91
CA VAL A 18 -4.89 27.26 -8.65
C VAL A 18 -5.78 28.49 -8.59
N ASP A 19 -5.28 29.59 -8.03
CA ASP A 19 -6.03 30.85 -7.86
C ASP A 19 -7.41 30.67 -7.21
N GLY A 20 -7.46 29.86 -6.15
CA GLY A 20 -8.70 29.58 -5.41
C GLY A 20 -9.69 28.64 -6.13
N LYS A 21 -9.43 28.26 -7.39
CA LYS A 21 -10.26 27.32 -8.14
C LYS A 21 -9.71 25.90 -8.07
N GLU A 22 -10.60 24.95 -7.85
CA GLU A 22 -10.28 23.53 -7.93
C GLU A 22 -10.11 23.12 -9.39
N VAL A 23 -8.88 22.82 -9.77
CA VAL A 23 -8.52 22.34 -11.10
C VAL A 23 -8.14 20.87 -10.97
N THR A 24 -8.93 19.99 -11.61
CA THR A 24 -8.57 18.57 -11.70
C THR A 24 -7.36 18.44 -12.62
N VAL A 25 -6.21 18.07 -12.05
CA VAL A 25 -5.00 17.86 -12.84
C VAL A 25 -5.05 16.46 -13.42
N LYS A 26 -5.37 16.38 -14.71
CA LYS A 26 -5.10 15.19 -15.51
C LYS A 26 -3.58 15.03 -15.62
N LYS A 27 -2.93 14.40 -14.63
CA LYS A 27 -1.59 13.82 -14.86
C LYS A 27 -1.74 12.92 -16.09
N ARG A 28 -0.78 12.97 -17.03
CA ARG A 28 -0.71 12.07 -18.21
C ARG A 28 -1.28 10.73 -17.78
N VAL A 29 -2.33 10.27 -18.44
CA VAL A 29 -3.02 9.01 -18.14
C VAL A 29 -1.93 7.96 -17.95
N ARG A 30 -1.62 7.63 -16.70
CA ARG A 30 -0.78 6.46 -16.45
C ARG A 30 -1.69 5.34 -16.88
N SER A 31 -1.29 4.63 -17.94
CA SER A 31 -1.89 3.36 -18.37
C SER A 31 -1.59 2.27 -17.32
N THR A 32 -1.84 2.59 -16.05
CA THR A 32 -1.75 1.68 -14.92
C THR A 32 -3.17 1.53 -14.46
N ASP A 33 -3.74 0.36 -14.68
CA ASP A 33 -5.04 0.01 -14.15
C ASP A 33 -5.10 0.33 -12.66
N THR A 34 -6.18 1.00 -12.26
CA THR A 34 -6.47 1.15 -10.85
C THR A 34 -6.93 -0.19 -10.32
N LYS A 35 -6.38 -0.64 -9.18
CA LYS A 35 -6.88 -1.85 -8.50
C LYS A 35 -8.30 -1.66 -7.94
N LYS A 36 -8.81 -0.42 -7.91
CA LYS A 36 -10.13 -0.06 -7.38
C LYS A 36 -11.24 -0.58 -8.31
N CYS A 37 -12.12 -1.44 -7.80
CA CYS A 37 -13.23 -2.06 -8.52
C CYS A 37 -14.55 -1.97 -7.73
N GLU A 38 -14.67 -0.98 -6.85
CA GLU A 38 -15.86 -0.79 -6.00
C GLU A 38 -16.20 -2.03 -5.16
N CYS A 39 -15.19 -2.77 -4.71
CA CYS A 39 -15.40 -3.95 -3.88
C CYS A 39 -16.27 -3.61 -2.66
N PRO A 40 -17.38 -4.33 -2.44
CA PRO A 40 -18.37 -3.94 -1.44
C PRO A 40 -18.03 -4.44 -0.03
N PHE A 41 -17.01 -5.30 0.12
CA PHE A 41 -16.53 -5.80 1.41
C PHE A 41 -16.23 -4.67 2.41
N GLU A 42 -16.84 -4.77 3.59
CA GLU A 42 -16.70 -3.81 4.69
C GLU A 42 -16.88 -4.47 6.07
N LEU A 43 -15.98 -4.14 6.98
CA LEU A 43 -16.07 -4.45 8.41
C LEU A 43 -16.42 -3.19 9.20
N LYS A 44 -17.23 -3.35 10.24
CA LYS A 44 -17.57 -2.31 11.20
C LYS A 44 -16.96 -2.69 12.54
N VAL A 45 -16.23 -1.74 13.12
CA VAL A 45 -15.61 -1.89 14.44
C VAL A 45 -16.20 -0.85 15.38
N VAL A 46 -16.74 -1.29 16.51
CA VAL A 46 -17.34 -0.46 17.55
C VAL A 46 -16.68 -0.75 18.89
N LYS A 47 -16.57 0.26 19.74
CA LYS A 47 -16.08 0.08 21.11
C LYS A 47 -17.25 -0.42 21.96
N GLY A 48 -17.11 -1.62 22.52
CA GLY A 48 -18.00 -2.20 23.51
C GLY A 48 -17.47 -1.99 24.94
N ASN A 49 -18.13 -2.63 25.90
CA ASN A 49 -17.77 -2.53 27.32
C ASN A 49 -16.42 -3.21 27.62
N ASP A 50 -16.18 -4.38 27.05
CA ASP A 50 -14.98 -5.20 27.32
C ASP A 50 -13.93 -5.16 26.19
N GLY A 51 -14.06 -4.23 25.24
CA GLY A 51 -13.10 -4.10 24.14
C GLY A 51 -13.71 -3.66 22.81
N TRP A 52 -13.10 -4.09 21.70
CA TRP A 52 -13.55 -3.76 20.36
C TRP A 52 -14.40 -4.91 19.79
N ILE A 53 -15.62 -4.61 19.37
CA ILE A 53 -16.49 -5.55 18.67
C ILE A 53 -16.32 -5.31 17.17
N VAL A 54 -15.92 -6.35 16.46
CA VAL A 54 -15.79 -6.36 14.99
C VAL A 54 -16.99 -7.11 14.43
N SER A 55 -17.75 -6.48 13.54
CA SER A 55 -18.83 -7.12 12.79
C SER A 55 -18.63 -6.95 11.29
N VAL A 56 -19.05 -7.96 10.53
CA VAL A 56 -19.06 -7.89 9.08
C VAL A 56 -20.27 -7.08 8.65
N HIS A 57 -20.05 -5.93 8.01
CA HIS A 57 -21.13 -5.15 7.42
C HIS A 57 -21.48 -5.66 6.02
N ASN A 58 -20.46 -5.98 5.23
CA ASN A 58 -20.61 -6.74 3.98
C ASN A 58 -19.42 -7.70 3.82
N GLY A 59 -19.72 -8.99 3.68
CA GLY A 59 -18.73 -10.07 3.61
C GLY A 59 -18.32 -10.47 2.20
N THR A 60 -18.85 -9.82 1.16
CA THR A 60 -18.65 -10.26 -0.23
C THR A 60 -17.54 -9.49 -0.95
N HIS A 61 -16.73 -10.22 -1.71
CA HIS A 61 -15.77 -9.65 -2.65
C HIS A 61 -16.28 -9.82 -4.08
N ASN A 62 -16.11 -8.80 -4.92
CA ASN A 62 -16.48 -8.82 -6.33
C ASN A 62 -15.27 -9.06 -7.26
N HIS A 63 -14.19 -9.61 -6.70
CA HIS A 63 -12.95 -9.86 -7.40
C HIS A 63 -12.29 -11.13 -6.86
N PRO A 64 -11.44 -11.80 -7.65
CA PRO A 64 -10.69 -12.96 -7.16
C PRO A 64 -9.73 -12.56 -6.04
N LEU A 65 -9.36 -13.54 -5.21
CA LEU A 65 -8.28 -13.40 -4.25
C LEU A 65 -6.97 -13.09 -4.98
N ALA A 66 -6.12 -12.28 -4.36
CA ALA A 66 -4.80 -12.01 -4.90
C ALA A 66 -3.94 -13.29 -4.79
N VAL A 67 -3.39 -13.73 -5.92
CA VAL A 67 -2.46 -14.88 -5.96
C VAL A 67 -1.05 -14.45 -5.56
N TYR A 68 -0.68 -13.20 -5.88
CA TYR A 68 0.61 -12.62 -5.57
C TYR A 68 0.43 -11.39 -4.68
N LEU A 69 1.21 -11.32 -3.59
CA LEU A 69 1.19 -10.19 -2.66
C LEU A 69 2.23 -9.12 -3.01
N GLU A 70 3.02 -9.32 -4.08
CA GLU A 70 3.99 -8.33 -4.53
C GLU A 70 3.28 -7.00 -4.86
N GLY A 71 3.73 -5.92 -4.23
CA GLY A 71 3.09 -4.60 -4.37
C GLY A 71 1.81 -4.41 -3.53
N HIS A 72 1.39 -5.40 -2.74
CA HIS A 72 0.36 -5.22 -1.72
C HIS A 72 0.87 -4.27 -0.63
N LEU A 73 0.10 -3.23 -0.31
CA LEU A 73 0.56 -2.12 0.54
C LEU A 73 0.91 -2.56 1.96
N TYR A 74 0.18 -3.56 2.48
CA TYR A 74 0.40 -4.06 3.83
C TYR A 74 1.51 -5.11 3.88
N ALA A 75 1.52 -6.04 2.92
CA ALA A 75 2.47 -7.16 2.95
C ALA A 75 3.87 -6.72 2.48
N GLY A 76 3.94 -5.72 1.59
CA GLY A 76 5.20 -5.09 1.18
C GLY A 76 5.68 -3.98 2.12
N ARG A 77 5.14 -3.88 3.35
CA ARG A 77 5.51 -2.86 4.32
C ARG A 77 6.79 -3.27 5.04
N LEU A 78 7.79 -2.39 5.04
CA LEU A 78 9.01 -2.58 5.81
C LEU A 78 8.73 -2.45 7.32
N SER A 79 9.31 -3.36 8.10
CA SER A 79 9.45 -3.16 9.55
C SER A 79 10.38 -1.99 9.84
N THR A 80 10.39 -1.52 11.09
CA THR A 80 11.33 -0.47 11.53
C THR A 80 12.78 -0.90 11.34
N GLU A 81 13.09 -2.16 11.67
CA GLU A 81 14.42 -2.76 11.52
C GLU A 81 14.82 -2.84 10.05
N GLN A 82 13.95 -3.41 9.20
CA GLN A 82 14.23 -3.50 7.76
C GLN A 82 14.38 -2.11 7.13
N THR A 83 13.62 -1.11 7.60
CA THR A 83 13.77 0.27 7.14
C THR A 83 15.14 0.82 7.50
N SER A 84 15.64 0.58 8.71
CA SER A 84 17.00 0.97 9.11
C SER A 84 18.04 0.33 8.21
N THR A 85 17.94 -0.99 7.98
CA THR A 85 18.85 -1.70 7.09
C THR A 85 18.88 -1.12 5.67
N VAL A 86 17.70 -0.78 5.12
CA VAL A 86 17.64 -0.12 3.80
C VAL A 86 18.35 1.23 3.82
N VAL A 87 18.14 2.04 4.86
CA VAL A 87 18.77 3.37 4.99
C VAL A 87 20.29 3.23 5.11
N ASP A 88 20.79 2.36 5.99
CA ASP A 88 22.22 2.16 6.23
C ASP A 88 22.96 1.69 4.98
N LEU A 89 22.37 0.73 4.26
CA LEU A 89 22.91 0.22 3.00
C LEU A 89 22.82 1.27 1.87
N SER A 90 21.80 2.12 1.89
CA SER A 90 21.66 3.21 0.92
C SER A 90 22.71 4.30 1.13
N VAL A 91 23.03 4.66 2.38
CA VAL A 91 24.14 5.56 2.73
C VAL A 91 25.48 4.98 2.24
N SER A 92 25.61 3.66 2.32
CA SER A 92 26.78 2.92 1.80
C SER A 92 26.79 2.74 0.27
N LEU A 93 25.89 3.43 -0.46
CA LEU A 93 25.77 3.41 -1.92
C LEU A 93 25.46 2.04 -2.52
N VAL A 94 24.91 1.11 -1.73
CA VAL A 94 24.50 -0.21 -2.21
C VAL A 94 23.28 -0.07 -3.12
N LYS A 95 23.25 -0.83 -4.20
CA LYS A 95 22.15 -0.73 -5.18
C LYS A 95 20.85 -1.27 -4.57
N PRO A 96 19.69 -0.65 -4.86
CA PRO A 96 18.37 -1.13 -4.39
C PRO A 96 18.08 -2.61 -4.67
N ARG A 97 18.60 -3.13 -5.79
CA ARG A 97 18.47 -4.55 -6.14
C ARG A 97 19.18 -5.45 -5.14
N GLU A 98 20.40 -5.10 -4.76
CA GLU A 98 21.22 -5.88 -3.82
C GLU A 98 20.62 -5.82 -2.41
N ILE A 99 20.16 -4.64 -1.99
CA ILE A 99 19.42 -4.47 -0.73
C ILE A 99 18.18 -5.36 -0.70
N LEU A 100 17.37 -5.36 -1.78
CA LEU A 100 16.19 -6.21 -1.87
C LEU A 100 16.54 -7.70 -1.80
N THR A 101 17.58 -8.13 -2.52
CA THR A 101 18.05 -9.52 -2.48
C THR A 101 18.47 -9.91 -1.08
N HIS A 102 19.22 -9.06 -0.39
CA HIS A 102 19.63 -9.31 0.99
C HIS A 102 18.41 -9.49 1.92
N LEU A 103 17.42 -8.60 1.82
CA LEU A 103 16.19 -8.68 2.62
C LEU A 103 15.38 -9.95 2.32
N LYS A 104 15.32 -10.40 1.06
CA LYS A 104 14.66 -11.65 0.68
C LYS A 104 15.41 -12.91 1.14
N VAL A 105 16.74 -12.82 1.31
CA VAL A 105 17.52 -13.91 1.91
C VAL A 105 17.25 -14.02 3.41
N GLN A 106 17.11 -12.89 4.11
CA GLN A 106 16.77 -12.87 5.53
C GLN A 106 15.33 -13.31 5.80
N ASP A 107 14.41 -12.95 4.90
CA ASP A 107 12.99 -13.28 5.00
C ASP A 107 12.47 -13.75 3.62
N PRO A 108 12.43 -15.07 3.36
CA PRO A 108 11.99 -15.63 2.08
C PRO A 108 10.51 -15.33 1.75
N GLU A 109 9.68 -15.08 2.76
CA GLU A 109 8.26 -14.73 2.61
C GLU A 109 8.07 -13.24 2.29
N ASN A 110 9.17 -12.50 2.16
CA ASN A 110 9.13 -11.07 1.91
C ASN A 110 8.68 -10.73 0.49
N VAL A 111 7.51 -10.10 0.40
CA VAL A 111 6.86 -9.72 -0.86
C VAL A 111 7.15 -8.28 -1.29
N MET A 112 8.20 -7.67 -0.75
CA MET A 112 8.63 -6.34 -1.14
C MET A 112 9.07 -6.29 -2.59
N SER A 113 8.82 -5.13 -3.20
CA SER A 113 9.22 -4.84 -4.56
C SER A 113 10.44 -3.92 -4.58
N ILE A 114 11.16 -3.90 -5.70
CA ILE A 114 12.24 -2.93 -5.90
C ILE A 114 11.77 -1.48 -5.78
N LYS A 115 10.49 -1.23 -6.11
CA LYS A 115 9.86 0.09 -5.94
C LYS A 115 9.78 0.50 -4.48
N THR A 116 9.60 -0.45 -3.56
CA THR A 116 9.64 -0.20 -2.11
C THR A 116 11.00 0.36 -1.71
N MET A 117 12.10 -0.20 -2.22
CA MET A 117 13.45 0.28 -1.94
C MET A 117 13.67 1.71 -2.43
N TYR A 118 13.32 1.99 -3.68
CA TYR A 118 13.41 3.34 -4.25
C TYR A 118 12.57 4.35 -3.46
N ASN A 119 11.36 3.98 -3.02
CA ASN A 119 10.52 4.87 -2.23
C ASN A 119 11.13 5.22 -0.87
N VAL A 120 11.82 4.27 -0.22
CA VAL A 120 12.52 4.54 1.04
C VAL A 120 13.71 5.46 0.82
N GLN A 121 14.52 5.19 -0.21
CA GLN A 121 15.65 6.06 -0.58
C GLN A 121 15.24 7.48 -0.99
N GLN A 122 14.02 7.68 -1.48
CA GLN A 122 13.51 9.03 -1.75
C GLN A 122 12.97 9.73 -0.51
N LYS A 123 12.66 8.96 0.54
CA LYS A 123 12.06 9.48 1.77
C LYS A 123 13.12 9.89 2.79
N TYR A 124 14.25 9.19 2.82
CA TYR A 124 15.39 9.41 3.71
C TYR A 124 16.60 9.82 2.89
#